data_AF-A0A8J6GEK2-F1
#
_entry.id   AF-A0A8J6GEK2-F1
#
_cell.length_a   1.000
_cell.length_b   1.000
_cell.length_c   1.000
_cell.angle_alpha   90.00
_cell.angle_beta   90.00
_cell.angle_gamma   90.00
#
_symmetry.space_group_name_H-M   'P 1'
#
loop_
_entity.id
_entity.type
_entity.pdbx_description
1 polymer ?
#
loop_
_entity_poly.entity_id
_entity_poly.type
_entity_poly.pdbx_seq_one_letter_code
_entity_poly.pdbx_strand_id
1 'polypeptide(L)'
;MEENKVQITVLNPKSVTMGQLYGQFDLVSHEWSDGVLAVSFRAFAASPTPDRKWLIFDGPVDAVWIENMNTVLDDNKKLCLMSGEIIQMSPQMNLIFEPMDLEVASPATVSRCGMIYMEPHMLGWRPLMVSWINTLPQTVSVIQREFIEGLFDRMVPVSVEFIRRHTKGLGRWDQWIKKLGDAPPIPKDVQFNEIIVPTLDTIRYSALMSLLTTHQKPSIFVGPTGTGKSVYIIDAMKNLLPTPAKSHYLFNLRDFSRVIQGVCLSRPETAENKEAIKRLWVHEVKLHVDPVWLRESKSSD
;
A
#
# COMPACT_ATOMS: atom_id res chain seq x y z
N MET A 1 31.75 15.09 -5.80
CA MET A 1 32.44 13.84 -6.16
C MET A 1 31.68 13.26 -7.33
N GLU A 2 32.28 13.15 -8.50
CA GLU A 2 31.65 12.42 -9.61
C GLU A 2 31.67 10.94 -9.26
N GLU A 3 30.50 10.34 -9.07
CA GLU A 3 30.39 8.91 -8.81
C GLU A 3 30.66 8.13 -10.10
N ASN A 4 31.47 7.07 -9.99
CA ASN A 4 31.72 6.18 -11.12
C ASN A 4 30.43 5.43 -11.51
N LYS A 5 30.24 5.22 -12.81
CA LYS A 5 29.13 4.43 -13.35
C LYS A 5 29.11 3.03 -12.72
N VAL A 6 27.91 2.48 -12.49
CA VAL A 6 27.73 1.13 -11.95
C VAL A 6 27.35 0.16 -13.07
N GLN A 7 28.08 -0.95 -13.18
CA GLN A 7 27.73 -2.09 -14.01
C GLN A 7 27.08 -3.15 -13.12
N ILE A 8 25.88 -3.60 -13.49
CA ILE A 8 25.07 -4.50 -12.66
C ILE A 8 24.85 -5.81 -13.43
N THR A 9 25.04 -6.94 -12.76
CA THR A 9 24.59 -8.25 -13.23
C THR A 9 23.76 -8.90 -12.14
N VAL A 10 22.53 -9.29 -12.48
CA VAL A 10 21.58 -9.91 -11.55
C VAL A 10 21.44 -11.38 -11.90
N LEU A 11 21.54 -12.24 -10.88
CA LEU A 11 21.45 -13.69 -10.99
C LEU A 11 20.48 -14.21 -9.94
N ASN A 12 19.66 -15.19 -10.30
CA ASN A 12 18.89 -15.95 -9.32
C ASN A 12 19.59 -17.29 -9.06
N PRO A 13 20.16 -17.53 -7.87
CA PRO A 13 20.95 -18.73 -7.60
C PRO A 13 20.13 -20.02 -7.61
N LYS A 14 18.79 -19.94 -7.49
CA LYS A 14 17.88 -21.10 -7.47
C LYS A 14 17.13 -21.31 -8.78
N SER A 15 17.26 -20.40 -9.75
CA SER A 15 16.69 -20.62 -11.09
C SER A 15 17.54 -21.56 -11.94
N VAL A 16 18.78 -21.82 -11.52
CA VAL A 16 19.74 -22.71 -12.19
C VAL A 16 20.24 -23.78 -11.22
N THR A 17 20.77 -24.87 -11.76
CA THR A 17 21.40 -25.92 -10.95
C THR A 17 22.76 -25.47 -10.42
N MET A 18 23.24 -26.12 -9.36
CA MET A 18 24.55 -25.83 -8.76
C MET A 18 25.70 -25.89 -9.78
N GLY A 19 25.67 -26.89 -10.66
CA GLY A 19 26.64 -27.06 -11.74
C GLY A 19 26.53 -25.98 -12.82
N GLN A 20 25.33 -25.47 -13.12
CA GLN A 20 25.16 -24.32 -14.01
C GLN A 20 25.54 -22.98 -13.35
N LEU A 21 25.48 -22.90 -12.02
CA LEU A 21 25.87 -21.70 -11.28
C LEU A 21 27.39 -21.56 -11.20
N TYR A 22 28.08 -22.55 -10.64
CA TYR A 22 29.55 -22.52 -10.42
C TYR A 22 30.36 -23.14 -11.56
N GLY A 23 29.77 -24.09 -12.27
CA GLY A 23 30.46 -24.93 -13.25
C GLY A 23 30.43 -26.40 -12.81
N GLN A 24 30.51 -27.29 -13.79
CA GLN A 24 30.53 -28.73 -13.58
C GLN A 24 31.38 -29.42 -14.65
N PHE A 25 31.89 -30.59 -14.31
CA PHE A 25 32.49 -31.49 -15.28
C PHE A 25 31.39 -32.27 -16.00
N ASP A 26 31.51 -32.38 -17.32
CA ASP A 26 30.69 -33.32 -18.09
C ASP A 26 31.06 -34.76 -17.68
N LEU A 27 30.05 -35.59 -17.42
CA LEU A 27 30.23 -36.98 -16.99
C LEU A 27 30.80 -37.89 -18.09
N VAL A 28 30.69 -37.48 -19.35
CA VAL A 28 31.12 -38.25 -20.52
C VAL A 28 32.45 -37.74 -21.05
N SER A 29 32.58 -36.43 -21.28
CA SER A 29 33.81 -35.87 -21.87
C SER A 29 34.88 -35.53 -20.83
N HIS A 30 34.53 -35.49 -19.54
CA HIS A 30 35.38 -34.95 -18.46
C HIS A 30 35.86 -33.52 -18.72
N GLU A 31 35.23 -32.78 -19.65
CA GLU A 31 35.54 -31.38 -19.88
C GLU A 31 34.82 -30.50 -18.87
N TRP A 32 35.52 -29.44 -18.44
CA TRP A 32 34.96 -28.45 -17.52
C TRP A 32 34.08 -27.46 -18.28
N SER A 33 32.86 -27.27 -17.80
CA SER A 33 31.97 -26.19 -18.25
C SER A 33 31.83 -25.15 -17.15
N ASP A 34 32.14 -23.89 -17.46
CA ASP A 34 31.97 -22.78 -16.53
C ASP A 34 30.50 -22.48 -16.26
N GLY A 35 30.18 -22.20 -15.00
CA GLY A 35 28.86 -21.73 -14.62
C GLY A 35 28.67 -20.23 -14.84
N VAL A 36 27.40 -19.80 -14.86
CA VAL A 36 27.03 -18.40 -15.12
C VAL A 36 27.67 -17.44 -14.11
N LEU A 37 27.77 -17.83 -12.83
CA LEU A 37 28.44 -17.03 -11.81
C LEU A 37 29.93 -16.88 -12.10
N ALA A 38 30.62 -17.98 -12.44
CA ALA A 38 32.05 -17.97 -12.74
C ALA A 38 32.36 -17.03 -13.92
N VAL A 39 31.57 -17.13 -14.99
CA VAL A 39 31.73 -16.27 -16.19
C VAL A 39 31.55 -14.79 -15.84
N SER A 40 30.45 -14.43 -15.15
CA SER A 40 30.17 -13.04 -14.76
C SER A 40 31.21 -12.50 -13.78
N PHE A 41 31.61 -13.30 -12.80
CA PHE A 41 32.61 -12.92 -11.79
C PHE A 41 33.98 -12.69 -12.44
N ARG A 42 34.40 -13.57 -13.36
CA ARG A 42 35.66 -13.44 -14.11
C ARG A 42 35.65 -12.18 -14.99
N ALA A 43 34.57 -11.93 -15.70
CA ALA A 43 34.43 -10.73 -16.52
C ALA A 43 34.54 -9.44 -15.70
N PHE A 44 33.93 -9.41 -14.51
CA PHE A 44 34.05 -8.27 -13.59
C PHE A 44 35.44 -8.14 -12.98
N ALA A 45 36.07 -9.24 -12.57
CA ALA A 45 37.41 -9.21 -12.00
C ALA A 45 38.47 -8.75 -13.02
N ALA A 46 38.35 -9.16 -14.28
CA ALA A 46 39.31 -8.82 -15.35
C ALA A 46 39.10 -7.44 -15.98
N SER A 47 37.92 -6.83 -15.82
CA SER A 47 37.61 -5.56 -16.48
C SER A 47 38.47 -4.40 -15.93
N PRO A 48 39.16 -3.61 -16.78
CA PRO A 48 40.02 -2.51 -16.36
C PRO A 48 39.28 -1.21 -16.06
N THR A 49 37.95 -1.18 -16.23
CA THR A 49 37.15 0.05 -16.06
C THR A 49 37.11 0.50 -14.59
N PRO A 50 37.13 1.82 -14.32
CA PRO A 50 36.97 2.36 -12.96
C PRO A 50 35.53 2.23 -12.41
N ASP A 51 34.59 1.81 -13.25
CA ASP A 51 33.19 1.56 -12.92
C ASP A 51 33.04 0.62 -11.72
N ARG A 52 32.06 0.91 -10.85
CA ARG A 52 31.65 -0.02 -9.79
C ARG A 52 30.96 -1.22 -10.41
N LYS A 53 31.21 -2.41 -9.91
CA LYS A 53 30.68 -3.66 -10.47
C LYS A 53 29.85 -4.38 -9.43
N TRP A 54 28.55 -4.49 -9.63
CA TRP A 54 27.64 -5.08 -8.66
C TRP A 54 27.11 -6.40 -9.20
N LEU A 55 27.39 -7.47 -8.46
CA LEU A 55 26.82 -8.77 -8.71
C LEU A 55 25.73 -9.02 -7.68
N ILE A 56 24.48 -9.07 -8.15
CA ILE A 56 23.29 -9.15 -7.31
C ILE A 56 22.73 -10.57 -7.40
N PHE A 57 22.53 -11.21 -6.24
CA PHE A 57 21.87 -12.49 -6.10
C PHE A 57 20.43 -12.26 -5.63
N ASP A 58 19.49 -12.27 -6.59
CA ASP A 58 18.05 -12.09 -6.35
C ASP A 58 17.38 -13.48 -6.28
N GLY A 59 17.24 -13.99 -5.06
CA GLY A 59 16.65 -15.29 -4.81
C GLY A 59 16.95 -15.85 -3.42
N PRO A 60 16.39 -17.03 -3.10
CA PRO A 60 16.55 -17.63 -1.78
C PRO A 60 18.01 -18.02 -1.51
N VAL A 61 18.49 -17.73 -0.30
CA VAL A 61 19.77 -18.21 0.19
C VAL A 61 19.59 -19.60 0.77
N ASP A 62 20.49 -20.51 0.40
CA ASP A 62 20.49 -21.91 0.78
C ASP A 62 21.92 -22.29 1.18
N ALA A 63 22.05 -23.10 2.24
CA ALA A 63 23.32 -23.54 2.80
C ALA A 63 24.27 -24.16 1.74
N VAL A 64 23.73 -24.91 0.78
CA VAL A 64 24.50 -25.66 -0.21
C VAL A 64 25.29 -24.74 -1.14
N TRP A 65 24.66 -23.71 -1.70
CA TRP A 65 25.33 -22.84 -2.66
C TRP A 65 26.16 -21.75 -1.97
N ILE A 66 25.66 -21.22 -0.85
CA ILE A 66 26.34 -20.12 -0.16
C ILE A 66 27.64 -20.57 0.52
N GLU A 67 27.78 -21.85 0.87
CA GLU A 67 29.02 -22.40 1.43
C GLU A 67 30.22 -22.22 0.48
N ASN A 68 30.01 -22.42 -0.82
CA ASN A 68 31.04 -22.19 -1.84
C ASN A 68 31.42 -20.71 -2.02
N MET A 69 30.64 -19.78 -1.43
CA MET A 69 30.95 -18.34 -1.42
C MET A 69 31.72 -17.89 -0.20
N ASN A 70 31.88 -18.72 0.84
CA ASN A 70 32.47 -18.28 2.10
C ASN A 70 33.90 -17.71 1.95
N THR A 71 34.68 -18.21 0.99
CA THR A 71 36.04 -17.72 0.65
C THR A 71 36.06 -16.39 -0.12
N VAL A 72 34.93 -16.02 -0.73
CA VAL A 72 34.74 -14.71 -1.36
C VAL A 72 34.24 -13.70 -0.33
N LEU A 73 33.43 -14.15 0.62
CA LEU A 73 32.83 -13.31 1.65
C LEU A 73 33.80 -12.97 2.79
N ASP A 74 34.79 -13.84 3.07
CA ASP A 74 35.84 -13.57 4.05
C ASP A 74 36.88 -12.54 3.55
N ASP A 75 37.95 -12.36 4.31
CA ASP A 75 39.03 -11.41 4.01
C ASP A 75 39.90 -11.83 2.80
N ASN A 76 39.81 -13.09 2.34
CA ASN A 76 40.57 -13.57 1.20
C ASN A 76 40.04 -12.98 -0.11
N LYS A 77 38.72 -12.74 -0.20
CA LYS A 77 38.04 -12.20 -1.39
C LYS A 77 38.34 -13.00 -2.67
N LYS A 78 38.36 -14.33 -2.58
CA LYS A 78 38.70 -15.27 -3.67
C LYS A 78 37.57 -16.25 -3.95
N LEU A 79 37.19 -16.37 -5.22
CA LEU A 79 36.26 -17.39 -5.68
C LEU A 79 37.07 -18.63 -6.10
N CYS A 80 36.83 -19.75 -5.41
CA CYS A 80 37.47 -21.02 -5.71
C CYS A 80 36.47 -21.92 -6.43
N LEU A 81 36.77 -22.27 -7.69
CA LEU A 81 35.94 -23.18 -8.48
C LEU A 81 36.41 -24.63 -8.30
N MET A 82 35.50 -25.58 -8.54
CA MET A 82 35.84 -27.02 -8.50
C MET A 82 36.84 -27.43 -9.59
N SER A 83 37.01 -26.62 -10.64
CA SER A 83 38.09 -26.77 -11.62
C SER A 83 39.49 -26.54 -11.04
N GLY A 84 39.60 -25.96 -9.85
CA GLY A 84 40.85 -25.49 -9.26
C GLY A 84 41.22 -24.06 -9.65
N GLU A 85 40.43 -23.39 -10.49
CA GLU A 85 40.62 -21.97 -10.80
C GLU A 85 40.28 -21.10 -9.58
N ILE A 86 41.15 -20.13 -9.30
CA ILE A 86 40.97 -19.16 -8.22
C ILE A 86 40.90 -17.76 -8.82
N ILE A 87 39.76 -17.09 -8.66
CA ILE A 87 39.51 -15.75 -9.21
C ILE A 87 39.48 -14.75 -8.05
N GLN A 88 40.38 -13.77 -8.06
CA GLN A 88 40.43 -12.70 -7.06
C GLN A 88 39.37 -11.63 -7.35
N MET A 89 38.59 -11.26 -6.35
CA MET A 89 37.63 -10.15 -6.42
C MET A 89 38.38 -8.82 -6.55
N SER A 90 37.97 -7.97 -7.49
CA SER A 90 38.54 -6.63 -7.64
C SER A 90 37.97 -5.66 -6.58
N PRO A 91 38.70 -4.61 -6.17
CA PRO A 91 38.21 -3.65 -5.17
C PRO A 91 36.94 -2.87 -5.57
N GLN A 92 36.66 -2.78 -6.88
CA GLN A 92 35.47 -2.11 -7.42
C GLN A 92 34.22 -3.01 -7.39
N MET A 93 34.39 -4.31 -7.17
CA MET A 93 33.29 -5.26 -7.13
C MET A 93 32.55 -5.19 -5.79
N ASN A 94 31.23 -5.40 -5.82
CA ASN A 94 30.40 -5.60 -4.64
C ASN A 94 29.46 -6.78 -4.91
N LEU A 95 29.27 -7.61 -3.90
CA LEU A 95 28.28 -8.68 -3.92
C LEU A 95 27.08 -8.24 -3.08
N ILE A 96 25.89 -8.33 -3.66
CA ILE A 96 24.64 -7.97 -2.99
C ILE A 96 23.73 -9.19 -3.02
N PHE A 97 23.10 -9.50 -1.90
CA PHE A 97 22.14 -10.59 -1.78
C PHE A 97 20.78 -9.99 -1.45
N GLU A 98 19.75 -10.36 -2.22
CA GLU A 98 18.35 -9.98 -2.01
C GLU A 98 17.51 -11.23 -1.67
N PRO A 99 17.69 -11.84 -0.49
CA PRO A 99 16.84 -12.93 -0.05
C PRO A 99 15.58 -12.42 0.66
N MET A 100 14.51 -13.21 0.59
CA MET A 100 13.28 -12.96 1.37
C MET A 100 13.50 -13.20 2.88
N ASP A 101 14.25 -14.25 3.22
CA ASP A 101 14.59 -14.64 4.58
C ASP A 101 15.99 -15.29 4.61
N LEU A 102 16.52 -15.47 5.81
CA LEU A 102 17.81 -16.10 6.05
C LEU A 102 17.68 -17.33 6.95
N GLU A 103 16.51 -17.98 6.99
CA GLU A 103 16.26 -19.10 7.91
C GLU A 103 17.23 -20.28 7.70
N VAL A 104 17.67 -20.46 6.46
CA VAL A 104 18.54 -21.57 6.05
C VAL A 104 20.03 -21.15 6.02
N ALA A 105 20.33 -19.87 6.23
CA ALA A 105 21.70 -19.36 6.20
C ALA A 105 22.39 -19.57 7.56
N SER A 106 23.63 -20.03 7.55
CA SER A 106 24.41 -20.19 8.80
C SER A 106 24.78 -18.82 9.39
N PRO A 107 24.79 -18.64 10.73
CA PRO A 107 25.25 -17.40 11.35
C PRO A 107 26.68 -17.01 10.96
N ALA A 108 27.53 -17.98 10.64
CA ALA A 108 28.90 -17.76 10.20
C ALA A 108 29.01 -17.15 8.79
N THR A 109 28.00 -17.37 7.94
CA THR A 109 27.88 -16.75 6.63
C THR A 109 27.37 -15.32 6.76
N VAL A 110 26.32 -15.12 7.56
CA VAL A 110 25.70 -13.81 7.78
C VAL A 110 26.64 -12.84 8.49
N SER A 111 27.51 -13.32 9.39
CA SER A 111 28.46 -12.47 10.12
C SER A 111 29.53 -11.82 9.23
N ARG A 112 29.73 -12.32 8.01
CA ARG A 112 30.69 -11.79 7.02
C ARG A 112 30.07 -10.75 6.09
N CYS A 113 28.76 -10.53 6.19
CA CYS A 113 28.00 -9.63 5.32
C CYS A 113 27.49 -8.41 6.09
N GLY A 114 27.52 -7.25 5.44
CA GLY A 114 26.77 -6.08 5.91
C GLY A 114 25.28 -6.30 5.68
N MET A 115 24.49 -6.28 6.75
CA MET A 115 23.04 -6.57 6.68
C MET A 115 22.23 -5.27 6.67
N ILE A 116 21.38 -5.12 5.64
CA ILE A 116 20.37 -4.06 5.59
C ILE A 116 19.01 -4.73 5.74
N TYR A 117 18.37 -4.52 6.88
CA TYR A 117 17.05 -5.06 7.14
C TYR A 117 15.98 -4.12 6.61
N MET A 118 15.25 -4.55 5.57
CA MET A 118 14.12 -3.81 5.03
C MET A 118 12.82 -4.40 5.57
N GLU A 119 12.17 -3.69 6.48
CA GLU A 119 10.88 -4.11 6.99
C GLU A 119 9.78 -3.88 5.95
N PRO A 120 8.97 -4.91 5.59
CA PRO A 120 7.93 -4.77 4.57
C PRO A 120 6.88 -3.70 4.89
N HIS A 121 6.65 -3.43 6.18
CA HIS A 121 5.69 -2.42 6.62
C HIS A 121 6.24 -1.00 6.56
N MET A 122 7.57 -0.82 6.53
CA MET A 122 8.22 0.50 6.40
C MET A 122 8.15 1.04 4.98
N LEU A 123 8.23 0.19 3.95
CA LEU A 123 8.11 0.63 2.56
C LEU A 123 6.68 1.13 2.29
N GLY A 124 5.68 0.40 2.79
CA GLY A 124 4.27 0.71 2.54
C GLY A 124 3.91 0.66 1.05
N TRP A 125 2.70 1.10 0.71
CA TRP A 125 2.20 1.07 -0.67
C TRP A 125 2.59 2.32 -1.48
N ARG A 126 2.98 3.41 -0.80
CA ARG A 126 3.20 4.72 -1.42
C ARG A 126 4.40 4.75 -2.38
N PRO A 127 5.59 4.21 -2.05
CA PRO A 127 6.72 4.16 -2.98
C PRO A 127 6.43 3.36 -4.24
N LEU A 128 5.64 2.27 -4.13
CA LEU A 128 5.22 1.47 -5.28
C LEU A 128 4.31 2.28 -6.21
N MET A 129 3.35 3.04 -5.66
CA MET A 129 2.52 3.95 -6.44
C MET A 129 3.37 5.03 -7.12
N VAL A 130 4.29 5.68 -6.41
CA VAL A 130 5.15 6.73 -6.97
C VAL A 130 6.02 6.18 -8.11
N SER A 131 6.63 5.01 -7.90
CA SER A 131 7.41 4.32 -8.94
C SER A 131 6.57 4.05 -10.19
N TRP A 132 5.35 3.50 -10.01
CA TRP A 132 4.44 3.24 -11.11
C TRP A 132 4.01 4.53 -11.83
N ILE A 133 3.68 5.60 -11.11
CA ILE A 133 3.36 6.91 -11.70
C ILE A 133 4.54 7.41 -12.55
N ASN A 134 5.78 7.21 -12.12
CA ASN A 134 6.97 7.62 -12.88
C ASN A 134 7.16 6.81 -14.18
N THR A 135 6.60 5.59 -14.27
CA THR A 135 6.60 4.81 -15.52
C THR A 135 5.50 5.24 -16.51
N LEU A 136 4.55 6.09 -16.10
CA LEU A 136 3.47 6.53 -16.98
C LEU A 136 4.00 7.38 -18.14
N PRO A 137 3.46 7.22 -19.36
CA PRO A 137 3.85 8.03 -20.52
C PRO A 137 3.76 9.54 -20.27
N GLN A 138 4.61 10.31 -20.96
CA GLN A 138 4.59 11.78 -20.89
C GLN A 138 3.28 12.41 -21.39
N THR A 139 2.44 11.64 -22.08
CA THR A 139 1.10 12.07 -22.51
C THR A 139 0.12 12.26 -21.35
N VAL A 140 0.39 11.67 -20.18
CA VAL A 140 -0.43 11.84 -18.98
C VAL A 140 -0.09 13.18 -18.32
N SER A 141 -1.07 14.07 -18.28
CA SER A 141 -0.89 15.42 -17.73
C SER A 141 -0.63 15.40 -16.22
N VAL A 142 -0.05 16.49 -15.71
CA VAL A 142 0.20 16.65 -14.25
C VAL A 142 -1.11 16.53 -13.46
N ILE A 143 -2.20 17.13 -13.95
CA ILE A 143 -3.53 17.08 -13.32
C ILE A 143 -4.04 15.64 -13.23
N GLN A 144 -3.83 14.82 -14.27
CA GLN A 144 -4.23 13.42 -14.25
C GLN A 144 -3.41 12.61 -13.25
N ARG A 145 -2.11 12.90 -13.12
CA ARG A 145 -1.24 12.25 -12.14
C ARG A 145 -1.67 12.57 -10.71
N GLU A 146 -1.93 13.85 -10.41
CA GLU A 146 -2.46 14.29 -9.10
C GLU A 146 -3.82 13.65 -8.79
N PHE A 147 -4.71 13.56 -9.78
CA PHE A 147 -6.00 12.89 -9.60
C PHE A 147 -5.83 11.40 -9.28
N ILE A 148 -4.95 10.69 -9.99
CA ILE A 148 -4.65 9.28 -9.74
C ILE A 148 -4.06 9.10 -8.33
N GLU A 149 -3.07 9.91 -7.94
CA GLU A 149 -2.50 9.89 -6.60
C GLU A 149 -3.58 10.06 -5.52
N GLY A 150 -4.48 11.04 -5.70
CA GLY A 150 -5.62 11.24 -4.80
C GLY A 150 -6.58 10.05 -4.72
N LEU A 151 -6.77 9.29 -5.80
CA LEU A 151 -7.54 8.05 -5.78
C LEU A 151 -6.83 6.96 -4.97
N PHE A 152 -5.52 6.80 -5.13
CA PHE A 152 -4.74 5.82 -4.38
C PHE A 152 -4.74 6.15 -2.88
N ASP A 153 -4.46 7.40 -2.50
CA ASP A 153 -4.52 7.87 -1.10
C ASP A 153 -5.92 7.67 -0.48
N ARG A 154 -6.98 7.76 -1.30
CA ARG A 154 -8.35 7.54 -0.83
C ARG A 154 -8.68 6.06 -0.65
N MET A 155 -8.32 5.22 -1.61
CA MET A 155 -8.83 3.84 -1.71
C MET A 155 -7.89 2.79 -1.11
N VAL A 156 -6.58 2.93 -1.28
CA VAL A 156 -5.62 1.89 -0.90
C VAL A 156 -5.57 1.65 0.61
N PRO A 157 -5.49 2.66 1.49
CA PRO A 157 -5.49 2.42 2.93
C PRO A 157 -6.72 1.64 3.42
N VAL A 158 -7.90 2.05 2.93
CA VAL A 158 -9.20 1.44 3.24
C VAL A 158 -9.24 -0.01 2.75
N SER A 159 -8.75 -0.26 1.54
CA SER A 159 -8.78 -1.59 0.93
C SER A 159 -7.83 -2.56 1.63
N VAL A 160 -6.63 -2.11 1.98
CA VAL A 160 -5.65 -2.90 2.72
C VAL A 160 -6.18 -3.24 4.11
N GLU A 161 -6.79 -2.29 4.80
CA GLU A 161 -7.40 -2.53 6.12
C GLU A 161 -8.60 -3.47 6.04
N PHE A 162 -9.45 -3.32 5.00
CA PHE A 162 -10.54 -4.25 4.75
C PHE A 162 -10.04 -5.68 4.61
N ILE A 163 -9.02 -5.89 3.77
CA ILE A 163 -8.39 -7.19 3.55
C ILE A 163 -7.82 -7.73 4.87
N ARG A 164 -7.05 -6.93 5.61
CA ARG A 164 -6.46 -7.36 6.91
C ARG A 164 -7.50 -7.75 7.95
N ARG A 165 -8.64 -7.05 8.01
CA ARG A 165 -9.72 -7.34 8.97
C ARG A 165 -10.62 -8.52 8.57
N HIS A 166 -10.79 -8.76 7.26
CA HIS A 166 -11.78 -9.72 6.74
C HIS A 166 -11.17 -10.96 6.09
N THR A 167 -9.85 -11.02 5.95
CA THR A 167 -9.12 -12.21 5.54
C THR A 167 -8.32 -12.76 6.72
N LYS A 168 -8.21 -14.08 6.82
CA LYS A 168 -7.35 -14.75 7.81
C LYS A 168 -5.96 -15.03 7.20
N GLY A 169 -4.90 -14.73 7.96
CA GLY A 169 -3.52 -15.01 7.53
C GLY A 169 -3.14 -14.34 6.21
N LEU A 170 -2.41 -15.05 5.34
CA LEU A 170 -1.96 -14.68 3.99
C LEU A 170 -3.09 -14.39 2.97
N GLY A 171 -4.19 -13.74 3.36
CA GLY A 171 -5.25 -13.31 2.42
C GLY A 171 -6.34 -14.35 2.14
N ARG A 172 -6.61 -15.30 3.05
CA ARG A 172 -7.71 -16.27 2.87
C ARG A 172 -9.06 -15.64 3.21
N TRP A 173 -9.98 -15.62 2.26
CA TRP A 173 -11.36 -15.15 2.47
C TRP A 173 -12.16 -16.09 3.37
N ASP A 174 -12.85 -15.52 4.35
CA ASP A 174 -13.86 -16.23 5.15
C ASP A 174 -15.26 -15.93 4.64
N GLN A 175 -16.16 -16.91 4.80
CA GLN A 175 -17.57 -16.74 4.42
C GLN A 175 -18.31 -15.88 5.43
N TRP A 176 -18.96 -14.82 4.94
CA TRP A 176 -19.82 -13.94 5.74
C TRP A 176 -20.95 -14.66 6.50
N ILE A 177 -21.40 -15.82 6.00
CA ILE A 177 -22.42 -16.65 6.67
C ILE A 177 -21.97 -17.08 8.07
N LYS A 178 -20.67 -17.30 8.30
CA LYS A 178 -20.16 -17.66 9.63
C LYS A 178 -20.44 -16.54 10.65
N LYS A 179 -20.29 -15.28 10.23
CA LYS A 179 -20.57 -14.10 11.07
C LYS A 179 -22.07 -13.92 11.37
N LEU A 180 -22.95 -14.53 10.59
CA LEU A 180 -24.39 -14.49 10.85
C LEU A 180 -24.76 -15.36 12.07
N GLY A 181 -24.04 -16.46 12.29
CA GLY A 181 -24.22 -17.31 13.47
C GLY A 181 -23.83 -16.62 14.77
N ASP A 182 -22.95 -15.62 14.70
CA ASP A 182 -22.46 -14.84 15.86
C ASP A 182 -23.31 -13.60 16.15
N ALA A 183 -24.38 -13.35 15.38
CA ALA A 183 -25.21 -12.17 15.55
C ALA A 183 -26.00 -12.25 16.88
N PRO A 184 -26.01 -11.19 17.71
CA PRO A 184 -26.74 -11.20 18.97
C PRO A 184 -28.25 -11.32 18.73
N PRO A 185 -28.99 -12.00 19.62
CA PRO A 185 -30.44 -12.08 19.52
C PRO A 185 -31.07 -10.69 19.69
N ILE A 186 -32.16 -10.44 18.97
CA ILE A 186 -32.88 -9.16 19.02
C ILE A 186 -33.45 -8.98 20.43
N PRO A 187 -33.10 -7.90 21.15
CA PRO A 187 -33.63 -7.63 22.49
C PRO A 187 -35.14 -7.38 22.45
N LYS A 188 -35.88 -7.84 23.47
CA LYS A 188 -37.35 -7.80 23.52
C LYS A 188 -37.94 -6.39 23.74
N ASP A 189 -37.10 -5.46 24.16
CA ASP A 189 -37.40 -4.08 24.54
C ASP A 189 -37.18 -3.05 23.42
N VAL A 190 -36.69 -3.49 22.25
CA VAL A 190 -36.41 -2.60 21.12
C VAL A 190 -37.70 -2.26 20.36
N GLN A 191 -37.89 -0.99 20.03
CA GLN A 191 -39.01 -0.55 19.20
C GLN A 191 -38.91 -1.11 17.77
N PHE A 192 -40.03 -1.51 17.19
CA PHE A 192 -40.10 -2.16 15.87
C PHE A 192 -39.39 -1.38 14.75
N ASN A 193 -39.42 -0.05 14.80
CA ASN A 193 -38.77 0.84 13.84
C ASN A 193 -37.23 0.90 13.95
N GLU A 194 -36.66 0.38 15.04
CA GLU A 194 -35.21 0.35 15.29
C GLU A 194 -34.61 -1.06 15.11
N ILE A 195 -35.44 -2.08 14.87
CA ILE A 195 -34.98 -3.46 14.71
C ILE A 195 -34.27 -3.60 13.36
N ILE A 196 -32.96 -3.87 13.43
CA ILE A 196 -32.17 -4.33 12.29
C ILE A 196 -32.13 -5.86 12.32
N VAL A 197 -32.75 -6.50 11.32
CA VAL A 197 -32.65 -7.95 11.18
C VAL A 197 -31.24 -8.31 10.70
N PRO A 198 -30.51 -9.19 11.42
CA PRO A 198 -29.22 -9.66 10.97
C PRO A 198 -29.43 -10.53 9.73
N THR A 199 -29.03 -10.01 8.58
CA THR A 199 -28.99 -10.73 7.31
C THR A 199 -27.57 -10.70 6.77
N LEU A 200 -27.30 -11.54 5.77
CA LEU A 200 -26.03 -11.53 5.05
C LEU A 200 -25.66 -10.12 4.55
N ASP A 201 -26.65 -9.39 4.03
CA ASP A 201 -26.44 -8.06 3.46
C ASP A 201 -26.26 -6.99 4.53
N THR A 202 -27.03 -7.07 5.63
CA THR A 202 -26.85 -6.20 6.81
C THR A 202 -25.41 -6.29 7.32
N ILE A 203 -24.87 -7.50 7.49
CA ILE A 203 -23.50 -7.70 8.00
C ILE A 203 -22.46 -7.09 7.05
N ARG A 204 -22.63 -7.27 5.74
CA ARG A 204 -21.73 -6.70 4.72
C ARG A 204 -21.78 -5.17 4.72
N TYR A 205 -22.98 -4.59 4.74
CA TYR A 205 -23.16 -3.15 4.72
C TYR A 205 -22.65 -2.49 6.00
N SER A 206 -22.92 -3.08 7.17
CA SER A 206 -22.40 -2.57 8.44
C SER A 206 -20.88 -2.63 8.50
N ALA A 207 -20.27 -3.71 8.01
CA ALA A 207 -18.82 -3.83 7.95
C ALA A 207 -18.18 -2.78 7.02
N LEU A 208 -18.76 -2.57 5.83
CA LEU A 208 -18.28 -1.56 4.89
C LEU A 208 -18.48 -0.14 5.43
N MET A 209 -19.64 0.14 6.03
CA MET A 209 -19.96 1.43 6.64
C MET A 209 -18.97 1.77 7.76
N SER A 210 -18.78 0.84 8.70
CA SER A 210 -17.84 1.03 9.82
C SER A 210 -16.44 1.36 9.31
N LEU A 211 -15.94 0.61 8.30
CA LEU A 211 -14.64 0.86 7.70
C LEU A 211 -14.55 2.26 7.08
N LEU A 212 -15.50 2.63 6.22
CA LEU A 212 -15.49 3.94 5.54
C LEU A 212 -15.56 5.09 6.56
N THR A 213 -16.37 4.94 7.60
CA THR A 213 -16.52 5.96 8.63
C THR A 213 -15.29 6.06 9.54
N THR A 214 -14.66 4.95 9.93
CA THR A 214 -13.40 4.98 10.71
C THR A 214 -12.28 5.70 9.96
N HIS A 215 -12.23 5.55 8.63
CA HIS A 215 -11.27 6.26 7.78
C HIS A 215 -11.72 7.67 7.36
N GLN A 216 -12.80 8.21 7.96
CA GLN A 216 -13.37 9.52 7.66
C GLN A 216 -13.64 9.73 6.16
N LYS A 217 -14.08 8.67 5.46
CA LYS A 217 -14.36 8.72 4.02
C LYS A 217 -15.82 9.11 3.79
N PRO A 218 -16.09 10.21 3.05
CA PRO A 218 -17.45 10.55 2.66
C PRO A 218 -18.05 9.43 1.81
N SER A 219 -19.20 8.91 2.24
CA SER A 219 -19.92 7.82 1.58
C SER A 219 -21.40 8.17 1.43
N ILE A 220 -22.03 7.68 0.37
CA ILE A 220 -23.46 7.88 0.09
C ILE A 220 -24.11 6.51 -0.02
N PHE A 221 -25.15 6.28 0.78
CA PHE A 221 -25.96 5.07 0.71
C PHE A 221 -27.17 5.31 -0.19
N VAL A 222 -27.15 4.68 -1.36
CA VAL A 222 -28.21 4.79 -2.36
C VAL A 222 -29.09 3.54 -2.37
N GLY A 223 -30.37 3.71 -2.67
CA GLY A 223 -31.30 2.60 -2.84
C GLY A 223 -32.76 3.02 -2.70
N PRO A 224 -33.71 2.16 -3.13
CA PRO A 224 -35.15 2.45 -3.09
C PRO A 224 -35.66 2.81 -1.68
N THR A 225 -36.78 3.52 -1.59
CA THR A 225 -37.41 3.84 -0.30
C THR A 225 -37.79 2.55 0.45
N GLY A 226 -37.66 2.54 1.78
CA GLY A 226 -38.01 1.37 2.61
C GLY A 226 -36.91 0.32 2.78
N THR A 227 -35.72 0.49 2.20
CA THR A 227 -34.61 -0.49 2.33
C THR A 227 -33.76 -0.35 3.60
N GLY A 228 -34.23 0.37 4.62
CA GLY A 228 -33.52 0.49 5.91
C GLY A 228 -32.27 1.38 5.93
N LYS A 229 -31.95 2.09 4.84
CA LYS A 229 -30.76 2.98 4.73
C LYS A 229 -30.57 3.91 5.93
N SER A 230 -31.63 4.61 6.35
CA SER A 230 -31.58 5.53 7.49
C SER A 230 -31.30 4.79 8.80
N VAL A 231 -31.87 3.59 8.97
CA VAL A 231 -31.68 2.76 10.17
C VAL A 231 -30.22 2.30 10.25
N TYR A 232 -29.62 1.85 9.15
CA TYR A 232 -28.20 1.47 9.10
C TYR A 232 -27.25 2.63 9.45
N ILE A 233 -27.55 3.83 8.94
CA ILE A 233 -26.73 5.03 9.23
C ILE A 233 -26.85 5.39 10.72
N ILE A 234 -28.07 5.45 11.25
CA ILE A 234 -28.31 5.80 12.66
C ILE A 234 -27.63 4.80 13.59
N ASP A 235 -27.71 3.51 13.30
CA ASP A 235 -27.05 2.46 14.08
C ASP A 235 -25.52 2.55 14.01
N ALA A 236 -24.95 2.76 12.81
CA ALA A 236 -23.52 2.98 12.65
C ALA A 236 -23.04 4.22 13.43
N MET A 237 -23.85 5.28 13.50
CA MET A 237 -23.53 6.49 14.26
C MET A 237 -23.51 6.28 15.77
N LYS A 238 -24.29 5.35 16.32
CA LYS A 238 -24.26 5.01 17.76
C LYS A 238 -22.89 4.47 18.20
N ASN A 239 -22.15 3.86 17.27
CA ASN A 239 -20.83 3.26 17.51
C ASN A 239 -19.65 4.24 17.29
N LEU A 240 -19.93 5.49 16.92
CA LEU A 240 -18.91 6.53 16.74
C LEU A 240 -18.78 7.37 18.01
N LEU A 241 -17.62 8.02 18.18
CA LEU A 241 -17.43 9.04 19.20
C LEU A 241 -18.52 10.11 19.08
N PRO A 242 -19.03 10.66 20.19
CA PRO A 242 -20.13 11.63 20.16
C PRO A 242 -19.75 12.83 19.31
N THR A 243 -20.30 12.88 18.10
CA THR A 243 -20.32 14.05 17.21
C THR A 243 -21.68 14.75 17.40
N PRO A 244 -21.83 16.05 17.05
CA PRO A 244 -22.86 16.91 17.62
C PRO A 244 -24.30 16.37 17.42
N ALA A 245 -25.16 16.69 18.39
CA ALA A 245 -26.43 16.03 18.70
C ALA A 245 -27.50 15.98 17.56
N LYS A 246 -27.27 16.62 16.41
CA LYS A 246 -28.14 16.56 15.22
C LYS A 246 -27.32 16.51 13.92
N SER A 247 -26.89 15.30 13.55
CA SER A 247 -26.21 15.00 12.27
C SER A 247 -27.17 14.66 11.12
N HIS A 248 -28.47 14.52 11.40
CA HIS A 248 -29.46 14.12 10.41
C HIS A 248 -30.01 15.34 9.66
N TYR A 249 -29.59 15.51 8.41
CA TYR A 249 -30.11 16.54 7.52
C TYR A 249 -31.09 15.94 6.51
N LEU A 250 -32.32 16.45 6.51
CA LEU A 250 -33.30 16.14 5.47
C LEU A 250 -33.14 17.15 4.34
N PHE A 251 -32.52 16.73 3.24
CA PHE A 251 -32.37 17.58 2.07
C PHE A 251 -33.71 17.81 1.39
N ASN A 252 -34.11 19.08 1.30
CA ASN A 252 -35.32 19.51 0.60
C ASN A 252 -34.96 20.52 -0.51
N LEU A 253 -35.44 20.27 -1.73
CA LEU A 253 -35.25 21.18 -2.86
C LEU A 253 -35.84 22.57 -2.61
N ARG A 254 -36.84 22.68 -1.72
CA ARG A 254 -37.39 23.98 -1.30
C ARG A 254 -36.35 24.84 -0.58
N ASP A 255 -35.52 24.23 0.26
CA ASP A 255 -34.50 24.96 1.02
C ASP A 255 -33.35 25.38 0.10
N PHE A 256 -32.96 24.50 -0.82
CA PHE A 256 -32.04 24.87 -1.90
C PHE A 256 -32.59 26.01 -2.77
N SER A 257 -33.86 25.93 -3.18
CA SER A 257 -34.52 26.99 -3.96
C SER A 257 -34.54 28.33 -3.23
N ARG A 258 -34.69 28.34 -1.90
CA ARG A 258 -34.66 29.56 -1.09
C ARG A 258 -33.25 30.17 -1.02
N VAL A 259 -32.21 29.35 -0.89
CA VAL A 259 -30.82 29.81 -0.97
C VAL A 259 -30.54 30.48 -2.31
N ILE A 260 -30.95 29.83 -3.42
CA ILE A 260 -30.78 30.41 -4.77
C ILE A 260 -31.57 31.71 -4.90
N GLN A 261 -32.83 31.75 -4.45
CA GLN A 261 -33.64 32.96 -4.48
C GLN A 261 -33.02 34.10 -3.65
N GLY A 262 -32.52 33.83 -2.45
CA GLY A 262 -31.85 34.81 -1.61
C GLY A 262 -30.61 35.40 -2.27
N VAL A 263 -29.79 34.56 -2.92
CA VAL A 263 -28.64 35.02 -3.71
C VAL A 263 -29.09 35.85 -4.92
N CYS A 264 -30.16 35.45 -5.60
CA CYS A 264 -30.73 36.18 -6.75
C CYS A 264 -31.39 37.52 -6.37
N LEU A 265 -31.75 37.72 -5.10
CA LEU A 265 -32.26 39.00 -4.60
C LEU A 265 -31.15 40.01 -4.27
N SER A 266 -29.88 39.61 -4.37
CA SER A 266 -28.76 40.53 -4.20
C SER A 266 -28.70 41.56 -5.31
N ARG A 267 -28.32 42.78 -4.94
CA ARG A 267 -28.15 43.87 -5.89
C ARG A 267 -26.68 44.04 -6.25
N PRO A 268 -26.35 44.40 -7.50
CA PRO A 268 -24.96 44.55 -7.95
C PRO A 268 -24.13 45.49 -7.06
N GLU A 269 -24.74 46.52 -6.48
CA GLU A 269 -24.09 47.51 -5.61
C GLU A 269 -23.64 46.93 -4.26
N THR A 270 -24.16 45.76 -3.87
CA THR A 270 -23.84 45.09 -2.60
C THR A 270 -22.91 43.88 -2.77
N ALA A 271 -22.64 43.48 -4.02
CA ALA A 271 -21.91 42.26 -4.36
C ALA A 271 -20.83 42.50 -5.42
N GLU A 272 -20.05 43.57 -5.23
CA GLU A 272 -19.05 44.06 -6.19
C GLU A 272 -17.89 43.08 -6.47
N ASN A 273 -17.65 42.12 -5.57
CA ASN A 273 -16.54 41.17 -5.68
C ASN A 273 -16.97 39.70 -5.44
N LYS A 274 -16.16 38.77 -5.97
CA LYS A 274 -16.41 37.32 -5.84
C LYS A 274 -16.47 36.86 -4.37
N GLU A 275 -15.79 37.55 -3.46
CA GLU A 275 -15.83 37.23 -2.03
C GLU A 275 -17.14 37.64 -1.35
N ALA A 276 -17.75 38.74 -1.76
CA ALA A 276 -19.08 39.16 -1.29
C ALA A 276 -20.15 38.13 -1.68
N ILE A 277 -20.11 37.63 -2.92
CA ILE A 277 -21.02 36.56 -3.38
C ILE A 277 -20.81 35.26 -2.60
N LYS A 278 -19.55 34.87 -2.32
CA LYS A 278 -19.26 33.69 -1.48
C LYS A 278 -19.81 33.87 -0.05
N ARG A 279 -19.64 35.05 0.55
CA ARG A 279 -20.17 35.36 1.89
C ARG A 279 -21.69 35.37 1.91
N LEU A 280 -22.33 35.91 0.87
CA LEU A 280 -23.78 35.88 0.72
C LEU A 280 -24.30 34.46 0.57
N TRP A 281 -23.67 33.63 -0.28
CA TRP A 281 -24.03 32.22 -0.40
C TRP A 281 -23.97 31.51 0.96
N VAL A 282 -22.87 31.70 1.70
CA VAL A 282 -22.72 31.12 3.05
C VAL A 282 -23.78 31.66 4.01
N HIS A 283 -24.15 32.94 3.92
CA HIS A 283 -25.22 33.55 4.73
C HIS A 283 -26.59 32.93 4.42
N GLU A 284 -26.93 32.79 3.14
CA GLU A 284 -28.20 32.19 2.70
C GLU A 284 -28.32 30.72 3.08
N VAL A 285 -27.22 29.96 2.95
CA VAL A 285 -27.13 28.59 3.45
C VAL A 285 -27.33 28.56 4.98
N LYS A 286 -26.71 29.46 5.75
CA LYS A 286 -26.94 29.52 7.20
C LYS A 286 -28.40 29.83 7.56
N LEU A 287 -29.07 30.71 6.80
CA LEU A 287 -30.46 31.07 7.04
C LEU A 287 -31.44 29.94 6.74
N HIS A 288 -31.24 29.24 5.62
CA HIS A 288 -32.25 28.33 5.08
C HIS A 288 -31.94 26.85 5.28
N VAL A 289 -30.66 26.51 5.48
CA VAL A 289 -30.16 25.13 5.60
C VAL A 289 -29.69 24.83 7.03
N ASP A 290 -29.30 25.82 7.84
CA ASP A 290 -28.60 25.54 9.10
C ASP A 290 -28.83 26.52 10.29
N PRO A 291 -29.93 26.35 11.07
CA PRO A 291 -30.15 27.16 12.27
C PRO A 291 -29.31 26.73 13.50
N VAL A 292 -28.60 25.59 13.48
CA VAL A 292 -28.15 24.92 14.72
C VAL A 292 -26.64 24.74 14.85
N TRP A 293 -25.88 24.51 13.77
CA TRP A 293 -24.43 24.21 13.88
C TRP A 293 -23.57 25.33 14.49
N LEU A 294 -23.99 26.60 14.42
CA LEU A 294 -23.20 27.76 14.85
C LEU A 294 -23.63 28.37 16.20
N ARG A 295 -24.71 27.90 16.83
CA ARG A 295 -25.10 28.38 18.16
C ARG A 295 -24.24 27.79 19.27
N GLU A 296 -23.71 26.58 19.08
CA GLU A 296 -22.88 25.90 20.08
C GLU A 296 -21.38 26.19 19.94
N SER A 297 -20.92 26.73 18.81
CA SER A 297 -19.51 27.16 18.65
C SER A 297 -19.19 28.50 19.33
N LYS A 298 -20.14 29.09 20.08
CA LYS A 298 -19.98 30.34 20.84
C LYS A 298 -20.00 30.14 22.36
N SER A 299 -20.08 28.91 22.86
CA SER A 299 -20.04 28.60 24.30
C SER A 299 -18.73 27.94 24.73
N SER A 300 -17.65 28.17 24.00
CA SER A 300 -16.30 27.70 24.36
C SER A 300 -15.27 28.74 23.95
N ASP A 301 -15.36 29.90 24.59
CA ASP A 301 -14.24 30.81 24.85
C ASP A 301 -14.13 30.97 26.37
#